data_AF-A0A3M2GD09-F1
#
_entry.id   AF-A0A3M2GD09-F1
#
_cell.length_a   1.000
_cell.length_b   1.000
_cell.length_c   1.000
_cell.angle_alpha   90.00
_cell.angle_beta   90.00
_cell.angle_gamma   90.00
#
_symmetry.space_group_name_H-M   'P 1'
#
loop_
_entity.id
_entity.type
_entity.pdbx_description
1 polymer ?
#
loop_
_entity_poly.entity_id
_entity_poly.type
_entity_poly.pdbx_seq_one_letter_code
_entity_poly.pdbx_strand_id
1 'polypeptide(L)'
;MTRAEFEKALKELAGTLTGHVSTDDGQWTVKGFIDTFRNVYTISSDTKIVSKILEIHLFPRILAFAGDHGFALVLAEHQNYYPDISFVSKQDDSVRFAVDFKTTYRLPDKPWLCNGFTLGSHGKYFQDRTSTKNIQFPYGSYSGHFCLGIIYDRSDGASIDETRSYPIEQLHSITSVISNIQFFVAEKWRIAGDKGGSGNTANIGSIQRIDDILSGNGMFSKLGEEWFDDYWMNYGKILTRGPDGKSRKITSLVDFVKYRGGDPSLIVPRNNQP
;
A
#
# COMPACT_ATOMS: atom_id res chain seq x y z
N MET A 1 -1.54 -9.86 -21.31
CA MET A 1 -2.36 -8.87 -20.59
C MET A 1 -1.54 -7.60 -20.44
N THR A 2 -2.08 -6.46 -20.87
CA THR A 2 -1.43 -5.15 -20.74
C THR A 2 -1.52 -4.63 -19.29
N ARG A 3 -0.74 -3.59 -18.95
CA ARG A 3 -0.80 -2.91 -17.65
C ARG A 3 -2.20 -2.43 -17.29
N ALA A 4 -2.92 -1.84 -18.25
CA ALA A 4 -4.27 -1.31 -18.04
C ALA A 4 -5.30 -2.43 -17.85
N GLU A 5 -5.18 -3.53 -18.60
CA GLU A 5 -6.05 -4.70 -18.43
C GLU A 5 -5.86 -5.36 -17.06
N PHE A 6 -4.61 -5.50 -16.62
CA PHE A 6 -4.30 -6.05 -15.31
C PHE A 6 -4.82 -5.16 -14.17
N GLU A 7 -4.63 -3.84 -14.27
CA GLU A 7 -5.16 -2.89 -13.30
C GLU A 7 -6.69 -2.99 -13.19
N LYS A 8 -7.38 -3.05 -14.33
CA LYS A 8 -8.84 -3.19 -14.38
C LYS A 8 -9.29 -4.48 -13.69
N ALA A 9 -8.68 -5.62 -14.04
CA ALA A 9 -9.01 -6.91 -13.45
C ALA A 9 -8.74 -6.94 -11.94
N LEU A 10 -7.64 -6.33 -11.49
CA LEU A 10 -7.30 -6.24 -10.07
C LEU A 10 -8.27 -5.32 -9.31
N LYS A 11 -8.75 -4.23 -9.93
CA LYS A 11 -9.82 -3.36 -9.38
C LYS A 11 -11.14 -4.12 -9.23
N GLU A 12 -11.50 -4.93 -10.22
CA GLU A 12 -12.68 -5.80 -10.16
C GLU A 12 -12.58 -6.79 -9.00
N LEU A 13 -11.42 -7.44 -8.83
CA LEU A 13 -11.16 -8.29 -7.66
C LEU A 13 -11.34 -7.50 -6.35
N ALA A 14 -10.70 -6.33 -6.23
CA ALA A 14 -10.76 -5.50 -5.02
C ALA A 14 -12.19 -5.13 -4.63
N GLY A 15 -13.06 -4.84 -5.61
CA GLY A 15 -14.48 -4.57 -5.38
C GLY A 15 -15.24 -5.73 -4.73
N THR A 16 -14.73 -6.97 -4.82
CA THR A 16 -15.36 -8.15 -4.19
C THR A 16 -14.80 -8.47 -2.81
N LEU A 17 -13.66 -7.90 -2.41
CA LEU A 17 -12.94 -8.33 -1.21
C LEU A 17 -13.62 -7.89 0.09
N THR A 18 -14.30 -6.73 0.12
CA THR A 18 -15.01 -6.28 1.33
C THR A 18 -16.05 -7.30 1.77
N GLY A 19 -16.90 -7.79 0.86
CA GLY A 19 -17.90 -8.81 1.19
C GLY A 19 -17.31 -10.18 1.54
N HIS A 20 -16.03 -10.43 1.22
CA HIS A 20 -15.34 -11.66 1.61
C HIS A 20 -14.80 -11.60 3.04
N VAL A 21 -14.34 -10.42 3.47
CA VAL A 21 -13.65 -10.27 4.77
C VAL A 21 -14.54 -9.65 5.85
N SER A 22 -15.70 -9.10 5.51
CA SER A 22 -16.58 -8.42 6.45
C SER A 22 -17.89 -9.16 6.68
N THR A 23 -18.39 -9.08 7.91
CA THR A 23 -19.77 -9.44 8.26
C THR A 23 -20.76 -8.35 7.81
N ASP A 24 -22.06 -8.66 7.84
CA ASP A 24 -23.12 -7.73 7.39
C ASP A 24 -23.14 -6.39 8.15
N ASP A 25 -22.67 -6.39 9.40
CA ASP A 25 -22.52 -5.19 10.25
C ASP A 25 -21.16 -4.48 10.07
N GLY A 26 -20.36 -4.88 9.07
CA GLY A 26 -19.10 -4.24 8.71
C GLY A 26 -17.89 -4.63 9.58
N GLN A 27 -18.06 -5.53 10.55
CA GLN A 27 -16.92 -6.05 11.31
C GLN A 27 -16.05 -6.99 10.48
N TRP A 28 -14.78 -7.13 10.83
CA TRP A 28 -13.94 -8.17 10.24
C TRP A 28 -14.38 -9.56 10.71
N THR A 29 -14.39 -10.51 9.78
CA THR A 29 -14.73 -11.91 10.03
C THR A 29 -13.66 -12.64 10.85
N VAL A 30 -12.40 -12.21 10.77
CA VAL A 30 -11.34 -12.73 11.64
C VAL A 30 -11.47 -12.10 13.03
N LYS A 31 -11.63 -12.96 14.04
CA LYS A 31 -11.77 -12.56 15.45
C LYS A 31 -10.52 -12.82 16.29
N GLY A 32 -9.62 -13.67 15.79
CA GLY A 32 -8.47 -14.15 16.55
C GLY A 32 -7.81 -15.35 15.87
N PHE A 33 -6.80 -15.92 16.54
CA PHE A 33 -6.27 -17.24 16.17
C PHE A 33 -6.86 -18.31 17.09
N ILE A 34 -6.93 -19.55 16.60
CA ILE A 34 -7.48 -20.69 17.35
C ILE A 34 -6.37 -21.71 17.63
N ASP A 35 -6.38 -22.30 18.82
CA ASP A 35 -5.49 -23.40 19.18
C ASP A 35 -6.14 -24.79 18.98
N THR A 36 -5.36 -25.85 19.20
CA THR A 36 -5.84 -27.25 19.11
C THR A 36 -6.84 -27.62 20.20
N PHE A 37 -6.98 -26.80 21.25
CA PHE A 37 -7.95 -26.97 22.33
C PHE A 37 -9.26 -26.21 22.07
N ARG A 38 -9.39 -25.60 20.88
CA ARG A 38 -10.56 -24.82 20.44
C ARG A 38 -10.78 -23.53 21.27
N ASN A 39 -9.69 -22.97 21.83
CA ASN A 39 -9.68 -21.63 22.38
C ASN A 39 -9.37 -20.62 21.27
N VAL A 40 -10.14 -19.54 21.23
CA VAL A 40 -9.93 -18.38 20.36
C VAL A 40 -9.25 -17.29 21.17
N TYR A 41 -8.12 -16.80 20.65
CA TYR A 41 -7.33 -15.73 21.22
C TYR A 41 -7.48 -14.48 20.36
N THR A 42 -7.97 -13.40 20.94
CA THR A 42 -8.10 -12.12 20.24
C THR A 42 -6.72 -11.57 19.87
N ILE A 43 -6.70 -10.72 18.86
CA ILE A 43 -5.50 -10.04 18.37
C ILE A 43 -5.54 -8.57 18.74
N SER A 44 -4.40 -7.88 18.71
CA SER A 44 -4.38 -6.42 18.89
C SER A 44 -4.79 -5.70 17.60
N SER A 45 -5.16 -4.43 17.74
CA SER A 45 -5.39 -3.53 16.60
C SER A 45 -4.08 -2.95 16.02
N ASP A 46 -2.92 -3.49 16.41
CA ASP A 46 -1.62 -3.10 15.85
C ASP A 46 -1.59 -3.35 14.33
N THR A 47 -1.12 -2.36 13.58
CA THR A 47 -1.17 -2.40 12.11
C THR A 47 -0.32 -3.52 11.53
N LYS A 48 0.77 -3.93 12.18
CA LYS A 48 1.60 -5.04 11.66
C LYS A 48 0.86 -6.37 11.77
N ILE A 49 0.16 -6.59 12.89
CA ILE A 49 -0.66 -7.80 13.11
C ILE A 49 -1.83 -7.81 12.13
N VAL A 50 -2.60 -6.73 12.08
CA VAL A 50 -3.75 -6.59 11.17
C VAL A 50 -3.31 -6.76 9.72
N SER A 51 -2.24 -6.08 9.29
CA SER A 51 -1.70 -6.18 7.92
C SER A 51 -1.38 -7.61 7.54
N LYS A 52 -0.68 -8.34 8.40
CA LYS A 52 -0.22 -9.70 8.05
C LYS A 52 -1.38 -10.68 7.98
N ILE A 53 -2.34 -10.57 8.88
CA ILE A 53 -3.52 -11.44 8.88
C ILE A 53 -4.41 -11.12 7.67
N LEU A 54 -4.59 -9.85 7.30
CA LEU A 54 -5.30 -9.49 6.06
C LEU A 54 -4.63 -10.08 4.82
N GLU A 55 -3.31 -9.98 4.71
CA GLU A 55 -2.55 -10.59 3.61
C GLU A 55 -2.82 -12.10 3.50
N ILE A 56 -2.72 -12.83 4.61
CA ILE A 56 -2.97 -14.28 4.66
C ILE A 56 -4.43 -14.60 4.31
N HIS A 57 -5.37 -13.84 4.86
CA HIS A 57 -6.80 -14.04 4.66
C HIS A 57 -7.21 -13.82 3.19
N LEU A 58 -6.58 -12.87 2.51
CA LEU A 58 -6.86 -12.57 1.10
C LEU A 58 -6.18 -13.54 0.13
N PHE A 59 -5.12 -14.23 0.57
CA PHE A 59 -4.27 -15.05 -0.27
C PHE A 59 -5.02 -16.07 -1.15
N PRO A 60 -6.05 -16.80 -0.67
CA PRO A 60 -6.80 -17.74 -1.51
C PRO A 60 -7.52 -17.05 -2.68
N ARG A 61 -8.07 -15.84 -2.48
CA ARG A 61 -8.76 -15.08 -3.54
C ARG A 61 -7.77 -14.55 -4.57
N ILE A 62 -6.58 -14.17 -4.12
CA ILE A 62 -5.48 -13.71 -4.96
C ILE A 62 -4.94 -14.85 -5.82
N LEU A 63 -4.80 -16.06 -5.24
CA LEU A 63 -4.39 -17.26 -5.96
C LEU A 63 -5.40 -17.65 -7.03
N ALA A 64 -6.70 -17.60 -6.72
CA ALA A 64 -7.76 -17.83 -7.70
C ALA A 64 -7.69 -16.81 -8.85
N PHE A 65 -7.60 -15.51 -8.53
CA PHE A 65 -7.44 -14.45 -9.51
C PHE A 65 -6.23 -14.68 -10.45
N ALA A 66 -5.08 -15.09 -9.90
CA ALA A 66 -3.90 -15.41 -10.70
C ALA A 66 -4.16 -16.58 -11.65
N GLY A 67 -4.81 -17.64 -11.17
CA GLY A 67 -5.20 -18.80 -11.97
C GLY A 67 -6.10 -18.40 -13.15
N ASP A 68 -7.16 -17.66 -12.87
CA ASP A 68 -8.17 -17.24 -13.84
C ASP A 68 -7.60 -16.33 -14.95
N HIS A 69 -6.57 -15.56 -14.63
CA HIS A 69 -5.94 -14.62 -15.56
C HIS A 69 -4.62 -15.13 -16.16
N GLY A 70 -4.26 -16.40 -15.93
CA GLY A 70 -3.08 -17.02 -16.54
C GLY A 70 -1.74 -16.58 -15.97
N PHE A 71 -1.70 -16.20 -14.68
CA PHE A 71 -0.49 -15.82 -13.96
C PHE A 71 -0.03 -16.94 -13.00
N ALA A 72 1.29 -17.05 -12.82
CA ALA A 72 1.91 -17.70 -11.68
C ALA A 72 2.18 -16.66 -10.59
N LEU A 73 1.95 -17.04 -9.33
CA LEU A 73 2.32 -16.21 -8.18
C LEU A 73 3.72 -16.57 -7.70
N VAL A 74 4.58 -15.56 -7.60
CA VAL A 74 5.89 -15.67 -6.95
C VAL A 74 5.86 -14.75 -5.74
N LEU A 75 5.97 -15.35 -4.55
CA LEU A 75 6.03 -14.61 -3.28
C LEU A 75 7.45 -14.16 -3.00
N ALA A 76 7.59 -13.10 -2.21
CA ALA A 76 8.89 -12.68 -1.70
C ALA A 76 9.60 -13.82 -0.97
N GLU A 77 10.76 -14.25 -1.48
CA GLU A 77 11.55 -15.35 -0.90
C GLU A 77 12.24 -14.97 0.42
N HIS A 78 12.40 -13.67 0.66
CA HIS A 78 13.12 -13.14 1.81
C HIS A 78 12.30 -12.08 2.53
N GLN A 79 12.54 -11.96 3.84
CA GLN A 79 12.00 -10.83 4.60
C GLN A 79 12.49 -9.50 4.02
N ASN A 80 11.62 -8.50 3.96
CA ASN A 80 11.89 -7.16 3.44
C ASN A 80 12.18 -7.10 1.93
N TYR A 81 11.72 -8.09 1.15
CA TYR A 81 11.73 -8.02 -0.31
C TYR A 81 10.46 -7.37 -0.83
N TYR A 82 10.62 -6.54 -1.87
CA TYR A 82 9.51 -6.02 -2.66
C TYR A 82 9.30 -6.89 -3.93
N PRO A 83 8.08 -7.00 -4.46
CA PRO A 83 6.79 -6.79 -3.79
C PRO A 83 6.41 -7.97 -2.89
N ASP A 84 5.30 -7.86 -2.16
CA ASP A 84 4.67 -9.01 -1.49
C ASP A 84 4.39 -10.16 -2.49
N ILE A 85 3.83 -9.82 -3.66
CA ILE A 85 3.47 -10.78 -4.70
C ILE A 85 3.88 -10.27 -6.09
N SER A 86 4.59 -11.11 -6.83
CA SER A 86 4.86 -10.93 -8.25
C SER A 86 3.94 -11.83 -9.07
N PHE A 87 3.13 -11.23 -9.94
CA PHE A 87 2.33 -11.93 -10.93
C PHE A 87 3.15 -12.08 -12.21
N VAL A 88 3.56 -13.30 -12.53
CA VAL A 88 4.36 -13.62 -13.72
C VAL A 88 3.46 -14.33 -14.73
N SER A 89 3.33 -13.78 -15.93
CA SER A 89 2.49 -14.39 -16.97
C SER A 89 3.01 -15.78 -17.34
N LYS A 90 2.10 -16.77 -17.42
CA LYS A 90 2.46 -18.14 -17.82
C LYS A 90 2.76 -18.27 -19.32
N GLN A 91 2.35 -17.29 -20.13
CA GLN A 91 2.55 -17.28 -21.58
C GLN A 91 3.84 -16.57 -21.99
N ASP A 92 4.23 -15.55 -21.23
CA ASP A 92 5.39 -14.70 -21.49
C ASP A 92 5.90 -14.19 -20.15
N ASP A 93 7.00 -14.77 -19.69
CA ASP A 93 7.55 -14.45 -18.36
C ASP A 93 8.07 -13.02 -18.27
N SER A 94 8.29 -12.31 -19.39
CA SER A 94 8.69 -10.91 -19.42
C SER A 94 7.58 -9.98 -18.93
N VAL A 95 6.32 -10.41 -19.00
CA VAL A 95 5.17 -9.69 -18.46
C VAL A 95 5.02 -10.02 -16.98
N ARG A 96 5.44 -9.07 -16.13
CA ARG A 96 5.37 -9.19 -14.67
C ARG A 96 4.68 -7.98 -14.06
N PHE A 97 3.82 -8.21 -13.07
CA PHE A 97 3.22 -7.13 -12.28
C PHE A 97 3.57 -7.29 -10.81
N ALA A 98 4.00 -6.19 -10.19
CA ALA A 98 4.27 -6.15 -8.77
C ALA A 98 3.01 -5.70 -8.02
N VAL A 99 2.53 -6.50 -7.08
CA VAL A 99 1.38 -6.17 -6.23
C VAL A 99 1.81 -6.20 -4.77
N ASP A 100 1.67 -5.05 -4.11
CA ASP A 100 2.06 -4.85 -2.72
C ASP A 100 0.81 -4.56 -1.88
N PHE A 101 0.63 -5.28 -0.78
CA PHE A 101 -0.45 -5.08 0.16
C PHE A 101 -0.12 -3.88 1.03
N LYS A 102 -1.04 -2.92 1.07
CA LYS A 102 -0.85 -1.68 1.82
C LYS A 102 -2.04 -1.48 2.71
N THR A 103 -1.81 -1.53 4.02
CA THR A 103 -2.87 -1.31 5.01
C THR A 103 -2.66 -0.02 5.76
N THR A 104 -3.74 0.68 6.06
CA THR A 104 -3.75 1.85 6.94
C THR A 104 -5.10 1.96 7.64
N TYR A 105 -5.19 2.85 8.61
CA TYR A 105 -6.44 3.12 9.34
C TYR A 105 -6.95 4.53 9.08
N ARG A 106 -8.26 4.73 9.16
CA ARG A 106 -8.89 6.07 9.16
C ARG A 106 -8.56 6.81 10.44
N LEU A 107 -8.36 8.12 10.35
CA LEU A 107 -8.13 8.94 11.54
C LEU A 107 -9.47 9.16 12.27
N PRO A 108 -9.60 8.82 13.57
CA PRO A 108 -10.88 8.94 14.29
C PRO A 108 -11.46 10.36 14.25
N ASP A 109 -10.63 11.38 14.44
CA ASP A 109 -11.06 12.79 14.46
C ASP A 109 -11.23 13.39 13.06
N LYS A 110 -10.73 12.72 12.02
CA LYS A 110 -10.73 13.19 10.62
C LYS A 110 -11.01 12.02 9.69
N PRO A 111 -12.23 11.46 9.67
CA PRO A 111 -12.53 10.21 8.97
C PRO A 111 -12.38 10.28 7.45
N TRP A 112 -12.28 11.48 6.86
CA TRP A 112 -11.93 11.68 5.45
C TRP A 112 -10.43 11.51 5.15
N LEU A 113 -9.59 11.36 6.19
CA LEU A 113 -8.17 11.10 6.12
C LEU A 113 -7.84 9.72 6.66
N CYS A 114 -6.80 9.11 6.10
CA CYS A 114 -6.11 7.98 6.71
C CYS A 114 -4.76 8.38 7.30
N ASN A 115 -4.15 7.48 8.06
CA ASN A 115 -2.80 7.67 8.60
C ASN A 115 -1.69 7.69 7.52
N GLY A 116 -2.05 7.46 6.25
CA GLY A 116 -1.13 7.32 5.12
C GLY A 116 -0.57 5.91 4.98
N PHE A 117 0.08 5.66 3.85
CA PHE A 117 0.72 4.40 3.50
C PHE A 117 2.23 4.57 3.32
N THR A 118 2.99 3.53 3.65
CA THR A 118 4.39 3.38 3.25
C THR A 118 4.47 2.60 1.95
N LEU A 119 4.77 3.29 0.85
CA LEU A 119 4.71 2.78 -0.52
C LEU A 119 5.99 2.03 -0.96
N GLY A 120 6.74 1.49 0.01
CA GLY A 120 8.02 0.84 -0.21
C GLY A 120 9.18 1.84 -0.28
N SER A 121 10.39 1.29 -0.41
CA SER A 121 11.63 2.06 -0.31
C SER A 121 11.96 2.77 -1.62
N HIS A 122 12.47 4.00 -1.51
CA HIS A 122 13.15 4.70 -2.62
C HIS A 122 14.68 4.45 -2.61
N GLY A 123 15.11 3.32 -2.01
CA GLY A 123 16.51 2.90 -1.84
C GLY A 123 17.11 2.17 -3.04
N LYS A 124 17.94 1.16 -2.80
CA LYS A 124 18.81 0.56 -3.83
C LYS A 124 18.07 0.00 -5.04
N TYR A 125 17.05 -0.86 -4.87
CA TYR A 125 16.30 -1.41 -6.02
C TYR A 125 15.55 -0.33 -6.81
N PHE A 126 15.15 0.75 -6.13
CA PHE A 126 14.40 1.82 -6.77
C PHE A 126 15.33 2.71 -7.60
N GLN A 127 16.52 3.02 -7.06
CA GLN A 127 17.51 3.86 -7.73
C GLN A 127 18.27 3.12 -8.83
N ASP A 128 18.57 1.84 -8.61
CA ASP A 128 19.20 0.96 -9.57
C ASP A 128 18.17 -0.09 -10.00
N ARG A 129 17.51 0.20 -11.13
CA ARG A 129 16.40 -0.59 -11.67
C ARG A 129 16.79 -2.02 -12.08
N THR A 130 18.09 -2.30 -12.17
CA THR A 130 18.64 -3.64 -12.47
C THR A 130 19.03 -4.41 -11.22
N SER A 131 19.06 -3.75 -10.06
CA SER A 131 19.48 -4.38 -8.81
C SER A 131 18.48 -5.45 -8.35
N THR A 132 19.03 -6.52 -7.78
CA THR A 132 18.29 -7.59 -7.10
C THR A 132 18.28 -7.41 -5.58
N LYS A 133 18.80 -6.29 -5.06
CA LYS A 133 18.86 -6.05 -3.61
C LYS A 133 17.48 -5.68 -3.06
N ASN A 134 16.96 -6.49 -2.12
CA ASN A 134 15.67 -6.26 -1.46
C ASN A 134 14.47 -6.25 -2.42
N ILE A 135 14.55 -7.02 -3.52
CA ILE A 135 13.49 -7.11 -4.52
C ILE A 135 13.51 -8.50 -5.20
N GLN A 136 12.33 -9.07 -5.48
CA GLN A 136 12.20 -10.42 -6.06
C GLN A 136 12.72 -10.49 -7.51
N PHE A 137 12.36 -9.51 -8.33
CA PHE A 137 12.86 -9.31 -9.69
C PHE A 137 13.33 -7.86 -9.83
N PRO A 138 14.30 -7.54 -10.71
CA PRO A 138 14.75 -6.16 -10.90
C PRO A 138 13.57 -5.20 -11.14
N TYR A 139 13.59 -4.02 -10.50
CA TYR A 139 12.43 -3.11 -10.52
C TYR A 139 12.01 -2.76 -11.96
N GLY A 140 12.96 -2.53 -12.86
CA GLY A 140 12.68 -2.22 -14.26
C GLY A 140 12.12 -3.39 -15.09
N SER A 141 12.03 -4.60 -14.53
CA SER A 141 11.45 -5.76 -15.20
C SER A 141 9.93 -5.92 -14.99
N TYR A 142 9.33 -5.12 -14.10
CA TYR A 142 7.88 -5.11 -13.93
C TYR A 142 7.22 -4.14 -14.90
N SER A 143 6.12 -4.59 -15.51
CA SER A 143 5.28 -3.79 -16.39
C SER A 143 4.34 -2.83 -15.64
N GLY A 144 4.24 -2.96 -14.31
CA GLY A 144 3.42 -2.12 -13.45
C GLY A 144 3.61 -2.42 -11.98
N HIS A 145 3.45 -1.39 -11.14
CA HIS A 145 3.65 -1.44 -9.69
C HIS A 145 2.37 -1.00 -8.97
N PHE A 146 1.59 -1.97 -8.52
CA PHE A 146 0.28 -1.74 -7.93
C PHE A 146 0.31 -1.87 -6.41
N CYS A 147 -0.48 -1.03 -5.76
CA CYS A 147 -0.85 -1.19 -4.37
C CYS A 147 -2.26 -1.80 -4.32
N LEU A 148 -2.39 -2.96 -3.68
CA LEU A 148 -3.68 -3.43 -3.18
C LEU A 148 -3.87 -2.82 -1.80
N GLY A 149 -4.58 -1.70 -1.77
CA GLY A 149 -4.75 -0.86 -0.59
C GLY A 149 -5.95 -1.27 0.24
N ILE A 150 -5.79 -1.20 1.57
CA ILE A 150 -6.79 -1.56 2.57
C ILE A 150 -6.89 -0.42 3.59
N ILE A 151 -8.07 0.17 3.72
CA ILE A 151 -8.37 1.22 4.69
C ILE A 151 -9.44 0.68 5.63
N TYR A 152 -9.21 0.75 6.94
CA TYR A 152 -10.13 0.24 7.95
C TYR A 152 -10.28 1.21 9.13
N ASP A 153 -11.34 1.02 9.91
CA ASP A 153 -11.51 1.68 11.20
C ASP A 153 -10.93 0.79 12.28
N ARG A 154 -10.23 1.38 13.25
CA ARG A 154 -9.79 0.64 14.44
C ARG A 154 -10.90 0.67 15.47
N SER A 155 -11.16 -0.48 16.06
CA SER A 155 -12.01 -0.56 17.25
C SER A 155 -11.32 0.15 18.43
N ASP A 156 -12.13 0.74 19.30
CA ASP A 156 -11.61 1.44 20.47
C ASP A 156 -10.91 0.45 21.40
N GLY A 157 -9.61 0.68 21.67
CA GLY A 157 -8.74 -0.29 22.35
C GLY A 157 -9.21 -0.66 23.75
N ALA A 158 -10.02 0.20 24.39
CA ALA A 158 -10.63 -0.11 25.68
C ALA A 158 -11.63 -1.28 25.64
N SER A 159 -12.11 -1.67 24.46
CA SER A 159 -13.10 -2.73 24.27
C SER A 159 -12.52 -4.12 24.00
N ILE A 160 -11.21 -4.24 23.72
CA ILE A 160 -10.56 -5.50 23.35
C ILE A 160 -9.66 -5.95 24.50
N ASP A 161 -10.07 -6.99 25.21
CA ASP A 161 -9.26 -7.60 26.27
C ASP A 161 -8.36 -8.71 25.70
N GLU A 162 -7.13 -8.34 25.35
CA GLU A 162 -6.11 -9.26 24.81
C GLU A 162 -5.62 -10.31 25.82
N THR A 163 -6.03 -10.23 27.08
CA THR A 163 -5.60 -11.17 28.13
C THR A 163 -6.50 -12.40 28.25
N ARG A 164 -7.62 -12.42 27.51
CA ARG A 164 -8.62 -13.49 27.59
C ARG A 164 -8.58 -14.39 26.36
N SER A 165 -8.88 -15.66 26.60
CA SER A 165 -9.29 -16.59 25.56
C SER A 165 -10.79 -16.88 25.67
N TYR A 166 -11.39 -17.22 24.54
CA TYR A 166 -12.81 -17.53 24.42
C TYR A 166 -12.99 -18.96 23.90
N PRO A 167 -13.97 -19.72 24.38
CA PRO A 167 -14.33 -20.98 23.74
C PRO A 167 -14.91 -20.68 22.34
N ILE A 168 -14.68 -21.58 21.38
CA ILE A 168 -15.09 -21.40 19.98
C ILE A 168 -16.61 -21.16 19.81
N GLU A 169 -17.43 -21.68 20.70
CA GLU A 169 -18.88 -21.45 20.72
C GLU A 169 -19.25 -19.96 20.88
N GLN A 170 -18.32 -19.14 21.41
CA GLN A 170 -18.47 -17.70 21.58
C GLN A 170 -17.90 -16.88 20.42
N LEU A 171 -17.41 -17.50 19.34
CA LEU A 171 -16.74 -16.82 18.22
C LEU A 171 -17.51 -15.59 17.69
N HIS A 172 -18.82 -15.73 17.50
CA HIS A 172 -19.67 -14.66 16.97
C HIS A 172 -19.91 -13.51 17.95
N SER A 173 -19.63 -13.71 19.25
CA SER A 173 -19.72 -12.67 20.27
C SER A 173 -18.44 -11.87 20.47
N ILE A 174 -17.33 -12.32 19.87
CA ILE A 174 -16.04 -11.64 19.96
C ILE A 174 -16.07 -10.38 19.10
N THR A 175 -15.87 -9.23 19.73
CA THR A 175 -15.72 -7.93 19.07
C THR A 175 -14.53 -7.94 18.14
N SER A 176 -14.70 -7.49 16.90
CA SER A 176 -13.58 -7.36 15.98
C SER A 176 -12.66 -6.20 16.34
N VAL A 177 -11.37 -6.33 16.01
CA VAL A 177 -10.37 -5.28 16.23
C VAL A 177 -10.38 -4.17 15.18
N ILE A 178 -10.99 -4.46 14.02
CA ILE A 178 -11.17 -3.51 12.93
C ILE A 178 -12.55 -3.68 12.28
N SER A 179 -13.03 -2.63 11.64
CA SER A 179 -14.29 -2.63 10.91
C SER A 179 -14.22 -1.73 9.67
N ASN A 180 -15.30 -1.70 8.87
CA ASN A 180 -15.47 -0.80 7.74
C ASN A 180 -14.32 -0.87 6.73
N ILE A 181 -13.93 -2.10 6.38
CA ILE A 181 -12.78 -2.38 5.53
C ILE A 181 -13.09 -2.02 4.08
N GLN A 182 -12.30 -1.12 3.52
CA GLN A 182 -12.39 -0.65 2.15
C GLN A 182 -11.13 -1.03 1.38
N PHE A 183 -11.33 -1.72 0.25
CA PHE A 183 -10.27 -2.09 -0.67
C PHE A 183 -10.19 -1.10 -1.84
N PHE A 184 -8.97 -0.87 -2.34
CA PHE A 184 -8.75 -0.17 -3.59
C PHE A 184 -7.49 -0.68 -4.28
N VAL A 185 -7.38 -0.35 -5.57
CA VAL A 185 -6.19 -0.62 -6.37
C VAL A 185 -5.78 0.66 -7.04
N ALA A 186 -4.51 1.02 -6.88
CA ALA A 186 -3.90 2.13 -7.58
C ALA A 186 -2.44 1.80 -7.85
N GLU A 187 -1.90 2.40 -8.91
CA GLU A 187 -0.46 2.38 -9.10
C GLU A 187 0.23 3.19 -8.01
N LYS A 188 1.42 2.74 -7.61
CA LYS A 188 2.21 3.36 -6.55
C LYS A 188 2.34 4.88 -6.72
N TRP A 189 2.67 5.31 -7.93
CA TRP A 189 2.90 6.72 -8.25
C TRP A 189 1.62 7.59 -8.20
N ARG A 190 0.45 6.98 -8.46
CA ARG A 190 -0.85 7.68 -8.48
C ARG A 190 -1.33 8.10 -7.10
N ILE A 191 -0.82 7.50 -6.03
CA ILE A 191 -1.19 7.79 -4.64
C ILE A 191 -0.02 8.34 -3.82
N ALA A 192 1.16 8.48 -4.44
CA ALA A 192 2.36 8.96 -3.77
C ALA A 192 2.26 10.46 -3.40
N GLY A 193 2.80 10.79 -2.24
CA GLY A 193 3.11 12.15 -1.84
C GLY A 193 4.60 12.47 -2.07
N ASP A 194 5.00 13.68 -1.70
CA ASP A 194 6.37 14.19 -1.77
C ASP A 194 7.15 14.15 -0.43
N LYS A 195 6.71 13.32 0.52
CA LYS A 195 7.35 13.18 1.84
C LYS A 195 7.55 11.72 2.18
N GLY A 196 8.57 11.44 3.00
CA GLY A 196 8.85 10.10 3.47
C GLY A 196 7.68 9.54 4.29
N GLY A 197 7.41 8.25 4.14
CA GLY A 197 6.34 7.55 4.87
C GLY A 197 6.74 7.13 6.28
N SER A 198 8.03 7.21 6.62
CA SER A 198 8.57 6.91 7.94
C SER A 198 9.83 7.73 8.22
N GLY A 199 10.06 8.09 9.48
CA GLY A 199 11.22 8.92 9.87
C GLY A 199 12.55 8.17 9.97
N ASN A 200 12.51 6.84 10.09
CA ASN A 200 13.68 5.99 10.35
C ASN A 200 14.15 5.18 9.13
N THR A 201 13.33 5.08 8.10
CA THR A 201 13.55 4.22 6.93
C THR A 201 13.21 5.01 5.67
N ALA A 202 13.99 4.81 4.61
CA ALA A 202 13.84 5.52 3.34
C ALA A 202 12.63 5.00 2.53
N ASN A 203 11.41 5.25 3.04
CA ASN A 203 10.15 4.85 2.43
C ASN A 203 9.42 6.05 1.82
N ILE A 204 8.82 5.80 0.66
CA ILE A 204 7.91 6.74 0.00
C ILE A 204 6.61 6.80 0.82
N GLY A 205 6.14 8.00 1.14
CA GLY A 205 4.84 8.20 1.79
C GLY A 205 3.74 8.48 0.77
N SER A 206 2.52 8.02 1.04
CA SER A 206 1.33 8.40 0.25
C SER A 206 0.77 9.77 0.65
N ILE A 207 -0.20 10.25 -0.13
CA ILE A 207 -1.19 11.25 0.33
C ILE A 207 -2.13 10.63 1.40
N GLN A 208 -2.98 11.45 2.02
CA GLN A 208 -3.82 11.03 3.17
C GLN A 208 -5.33 11.14 2.93
N ARG A 209 -5.78 12.01 2.02
CA ARG A 209 -7.21 12.16 1.70
C ARG A 209 -7.72 10.91 1.02
N ILE A 210 -8.70 10.25 1.64
CA ILE A 210 -9.20 8.94 1.17
C ILE A 210 -9.78 9.08 -0.24
N ASP A 211 -10.60 10.10 -0.51
CA ASP A 211 -11.19 10.32 -1.84
C ASP A 211 -10.13 10.48 -2.94
N ASP A 212 -9.04 11.20 -2.66
CA ASP A 212 -7.93 11.37 -3.61
C ASP A 212 -7.17 10.05 -3.81
N ILE A 213 -7.02 9.23 -2.77
CA ILE A 213 -6.40 7.90 -2.88
C ILE A 213 -7.24 6.99 -3.77
N LEU A 214 -8.56 6.93 -3.52
CA LEU A 214 -9.49 6.07 -4.26
C LEU A 214 -9.60 6.48 -5.73
N SER A 215 -9.47 7.77 -6.03
CA SER A 215 -9.48 8.30 -7.40
C SER A 215 -8.09 8.31 -8.07
N GLY A 216 -7.03 7.95 -7.35
CA GLY A 216 -5.65 7.99 -7.85
C GLY A 216 -5.19 9.40 -8.22
N ASN A 217 -5.63 10.41 -7.44
CA ASN A 217 -5.38 11.84 -7.58
C ASN A 217 -4.22 12.32 -6.68
N GLY A 218 -3.15 11.53 -6.58
CA GLY A 218 -1.95 11.90 -5.84
C GLY A 218 -1.14 13.01 -6.49
N MET A 219 -0.08 13.45 -5.79
CA MET A 219 0.65 14.67 -6.16
C MET A 219 1.28 14.61 -7.56
N PHE A 220 1.61 13.39 -8.02
CA PHE A 220 2.20 13.12 -9.33
C PHE A 220 1.18 12.75 -10.41
N SER A 221 -0.11 12.62 -10.08
CA SER A 221 -1.12 12.05 -10.98
C SER A 221 -1.27 12.78 -12.31
N LYS A 222 -1.10 14.11 -12.33
CA LYS A 222 -1.08 14.94 -13.54
C LYS A 222 0.32 15.19 -14.13
N LEU A 223 1.37 14.97 -13.34
CA LEU A 223 2.76 15.06 -13.81
C LEU A 223 3.17 13.81 -14.61
N GLY A 224 2.77 12.64 -14.13
CA GLY A 224 3.15 11.34 -14.69
C GLY A 224 4.15 10.56 -13.84
N GLU A 225 4.28 9.27 -14.15
CA GLU A 225 5.15 8.32 -13.45
C GLU A 225 6.64 8.69 -13.53
N GLU A 226 7.10 9.24 -14.66
CA GLU A 226 8.50 9.63 -14.85
C GLU A 226 8.96 10.69 -13.83
N TRP A 227 8.07 11.64 -13.49
CA TRP A 227 8.33 12.64 -12.47
C TRP A 227 8.36 12.05 -11.06
N PHE A 228 7.51 11.06 -10.79
CA PHE A 228 7.53 10.31 -9.53
C PHE A 228 8.86 9.57 -9.36
N ASP A 229 9.29 8.89 -10.41
CA ASP A 229 10.54 8.13 -10.42
C ASP A 229 11.76 9.02 -10.24
N ASP A 230 11.92 10.07 -11.05
CA ASP A 230 13.06 10.99 -10.97
C ASP A 230 13.11 11.70 -9.60
N TYR A 231 11.96 12.16 -9.09
CA TYR A 231 11.87 12.79 -7.79
C TYR A 231 12.38 11.87 -6.68
N TRP A 232 11.86 10.64 -6.60
CA TRP A 232 12.19 9.73 -5.51
C TRP A 232 13.59 9.11 -5.63
N MET A 233 14.12 8.96 -6.85
CA MET A 233 15.53 8.60 -7.06
C MET A 233 16.49 9.68 -6.55
N ASN A 234 16.11 10.95 -6.65
CA ASN A 234 16.93 12.11 -6.34
C ASN A 234 16.57 12.84 -5.05
N TYR A 235 15.60 12.32 -4.29
CA TYR A 235 15.11 12.93 -3.06
C TYR A 235 16.25 13.20 -2.06
N GLY A 236 16.47 14.48 -1.74
CA GLY A 236 17.50 14.91 -0.80
C GLY A 236 18.95 14.78 -1.29
N LYS A 237 19.18 14.49 -2.58
CA LYS A 237 20.52 14.36 -3.19
C LYS A 237 20.97 15.61 -3.95
N ILE A 238 20.03 16.39 -4.48
CA ILE A 238 20.34 17.59 -5.27
C ILE A 238 20.60 18.77 -4.33
N LEU A 239 21.73 19.44 -4.53
CA LEU A 239 22.11 20.67 -3.83
C LEU A 239 21.98 21.87 -4.76
N THR A 240 21.24 22.89 -4.32
CA THR A 240 21.12 24.19 -4.99
C THR A 240 21.70 25.29 -4.12
N ARG A 241 22.28 26.32 -4.75
CA ARG A 241 22.79 27.49 -4.02
C ARG A 241 21.65 28.49 -3.81
N GLY A 242 21.40 28.85 -2.55
CA GLY A 242 20.44 29.89 -2.19
C GLY A 242 20.96 31.30 -2.49
N PRO A 243 20.07 32.32 -2.45
CA PRO A 243 20.47 33.72 -2.59
C PRO A 243 21.48 34.19 -1.53
N ASP A 244 21.48 33.54 -0.38
CA ASP A 244 22.42 33.72 0.73
C ASP A 244 23.80 33.05 0.49
N GLY A 245 23.99 32.44 -0.70
CA GLY A 245 25.19 31.71 -1.07
C GLY A 245 25.31 30.31 -0.43
N LYS A 246 24.36 29.90 0.43
CA LYS A 246 24.39 28.61 1.14
C LYS A 246 23.78 27.49 0.31
N SER A 247 24.32 26.28 0.43
CA SER A 247 23.77 25.09 -0.21
C SER A 247 22.50 24.61 0.52
N ARG A 248 21.44 24.33 -0.24
CA ARG A 248 20.17 23.76 0.25
C ARG A 248 19.84 22.50 -0.54
N LYS A 249 19.31 21.48 0.13
CA LYS A 249 18.84 20.26 -0.52
C LYS A 249 17.45 20.47 -1.09
N ILE A 250 17.20 20.00 -2.30
CA ILE A 250 15.84 19.91 -2.85
C ILE A 250 15.11 18.74 -2.19
N THR A 251 14.04 19.06 -1.44
CA THR A 251 13.18 18.08 -0.74
C THR A 251 11.69 18.38 -0.89
N SER A 252 11.32 19.38 -1.70
CA SER A 252 9.93 19.66 -2.07
C SER A 252 9.73 19.29 -3.54
N LEU A 253 8.54 18.76 -3.87
CA LEU A 253 8.22 18.44 -5.26
C LEU A 253 8.18 19.70 -6.14
N VAL A 254 7.68 20.81 -5.61
CA VAL A 254 7.61 22.09 -6.33
C VAL A 254 9.00 22.57 -6.75
N ASP A 255 9.96 22.59 -5.82
CA ASP A 255 11.33 23.03 -6.13
C ASP A 255 12.02 22.05 -7.08
N PHE A 256 11.74 20.76 -6.95
CA PHE A 256 12.27 19.73 -7.85
C PHE A 256 11.77 19.91 -9.29
N VAL A 257 10.45 20.08 -9.47
CA VAL A 257 9.86 20.29 -10.79
C VAL A 257 10.40 21.55 -11.43
N LYS A 258 10.49 22.67 -10.67
CA LYS A 258 11.12 23.91 -11.15
C LYS A 258 12.58 23.70 -11.54
N TYR A 259 13.35 23.00 -10.71
CA TYR A 259 14.76 22.74 -10.96
C TYR A 259 15.00 21.92 -12.23
N ARG A 260 14.12 20.94 -12.50
CA ARG A 260 14.14 20.12 -13.73
C ARG A 260 13.52 20.83 -14.94
N GLY A 261 12.99 22.05 -14.81
CA GLY A 261 12.37 22.81 -15.88
C GLY A 261 10.95 22.35 -16.27
N GLY A 262 10.27 21.61 -15.39
CA GLY A 262 8.87 21.18 -15.59
C GLY A 262 7.86 22.25 -15.15
N ASP A 263 6.57 21.94 -15.34
CA ASP A 263 5.45 22.80 -14.94
C ASP A 263 4.92 22.44 -13.53
N PRO A 264 5.15 23.26 -12.49
CA PRO A 264 4.65 23.00 -11.15
C PRO A 264 3.12 23.08 -11.04
N SER A 265 2.41 23.65 -12.02
CA SER A 265 0.95 23.72 -12.02
C SER A 265 0.29 22.33 -12.15
N LEU A 266 1.03 21.35 -12.67
CA LEU A 266 0.62 19.95 -12.76
C LEU A 266 0.77 19.20 -11.43
N ILE A 267 1.38 19.79 -10.39
CA ILE A 267 1.41 19.18 -9.07
C ILE A 267 0.02 19.26 -8.45
N VAL A 268 -0.56 18.11 -8.12
CA VAL A 268 -1.81 18.07 -7.35
C VAL A 268 -1.50 18.38 -5.88
N PRO A 269 -2.04 19.46 -5.29
CA PRO A 269 -1.77 19.80 -3.90
C PRO A 269 -2.42 18.78 -2.97
N ARG A 270 -1.78 18.52 -1.82
CA ARG A 270 -2.40 17.70 -0.77
C ARG A 270 -3.61 18.43 -0.20
N ASN A 271 -4.76 17.76 -0.17
CA ASN A 271 -5.95 18.28 0.47
C ASN A 271 -6.23 17.57 1.80
N ASN A 272 -5.70 18.12 2.90
CA ASN A 272 -5.98 17.57 4.24
C ASN A 272 -7.11 18.29 4.97
N GLN A 273 -7.78 19.24 4.31
CA GLN A 273 -8.90 19.98 4.89
C GLN A 273 -10.19 19.16 4.80
N PRO A 274 -11.21 19.47 5.64
CA PRO A 274 -12.54 18.85 5.57
C PRO A 274 -13.19 19.00 4.19
#